data_AF-A0A2G8KW64-F1
#
_entry.id   AF-A0A2G8KW64-F1
#
_cell.length_a   1.000
_cell.length_b   1.000
_cell.length_c   1.000
_cell.angle_alpha   90.00
_cell.angle_beta   90.00
_cell.angle_gamma   90.00
#
_symmetry.space_group_name_H-M   'P 1'
#
loop_
_entity.id
_entity.type
_entity.pdbx_description
1 polymer ?
#
loop_
_entity_poly.entity_id
_entity_poly.type
_entity_poly.pdbx_seq_one_letter_code
_entity_poly.pdbx_strand_id
1 'polypeptide(L)'
;MLRVTGFDMEKVKTTLKQFVRDWSVDGKIERDACYSPIIREIEDLFPVNGISRSSISVLVPGAGLGRLAFEIARKGYISQGNEFSLFMLIASNFVLNRSPSEECFTIFPWLNNFNNLKCLKDQIRGVKFPDVNPSSLPEDSSFSMIAGDFLDVYTSPACWDCVATCYFIDTAHNVIEYIETIFKILKPGGYWINLGPLLYHFENFPDEPSIELSYDVLKQVIEKSGFHML
;
A
#
# COMPACT_ATOMS: atom_id res chain seq x y z
N MET A 1 -24.91 19.11 10.87
CA MET A 1 -23.90 19.51 9.87
C MET A 1 -22.60 18.83 10.27
N LEU A 2 -22.06 17.92 9.45
CA LEU A 2 -20.78 17.26 9.73
C LEU A 2 -19.70 18.35 9.85
N ARG A 3 -19.01 18.40 10.97
CA ARG A 3 -18.00 19.42 11.26
C ARG A 3 -16.64 18.82 10.95
N VAL A 4 -15.91 19.41 10.00
CA VAL A 4 -14.53 18.99 9.68
C VAL A 4 -13.66 19.18 10.92
N THR A 5 -13.00 18.10 11.34
CA THR A 5 -12.13 18.08 12.52
C THR A 5 -10.67 18.38 12.14
N GLY A 6 -9.83 18.66 13.14
CA GLY A 6 -8.38 18.75 12.93
C GLY A 6 -7.78 17.44 12.42
N PHE A 7 -8.30 16.31 12.89
CA PHE A 7 -7.91 14.98 12.45
C PHE A 7 -8.17 14.76 10.95
N ASP A 8 -9.37 15.15 10.48
CA ASP A 8 -9.71 15.06 9.05
C ASP A 8 -8.74 15.88 8.19
N MET A 9 -8.38 17.08 8.65
CA MET A 9 -7.43 17.93 7.93
C MET A 9 -6.01 17.35 7.89
N GLU A 10 -5.57 16.66 8.94
CA GLU A 10 -4.28 15.95 8.93
C GLU A 10 -4.30 14.77 7.94
N LYS A 11 -5.42 14.04 7.81
CA LYS A 11 -5.58 12.99 6.79
C LYS A 11 -5.56 13.58 5.37
N VAL A 12 -6.19 14.73 5.13
CA VAL A 12 -6.10 15.44 3.83
C VAL A 12 -4.64 15.81 3.50
N LYS A 13 -3.91 16.43 4.46
CA LYS A 13 -2.50 16.78 4.28
C LYS A 13 -1.64 15.55 3.98
N THR A 14 -1.89 14.44 4.67
CA THR A 14 -1.20 13.18 4.46
C THR A 14 -1.48 12.62 3.07
N THR A 15 -2.73 12.66 2.63
CA THR A 15 -3.14 12.20 1.29
C THR A 15 -2.45 12.99 0.18
N LEU A 16 -2.31 14.32 0.33
CA LEU A 16 -1.54 15.14 -0.62
C LEU A 16 -0.07 14.72 -0.70
N LYS A 17 0.56 14.33 0.41
CA LYS A 17 1.92 13.80 0.42
C LYS A 17 2.00 12.41 -0.21
N GLN A 18 0.97 11.58 -0.07
CA GLN A 18 0.92 10.27 -0.72
C GLN A 18 0.94 10.36 -2.25
N PHE A 19 0.37 11.40 -2.86
CA PHE A 19 0.55 11.63 -4.31
C PHE A 19 2.01 11.79 -4.72
N VAL A 20 2.83 12.41 -3.86
CA VAL A 20 4.28 12.54 -4.11
C VAL A 20 4.93 11.16 -4.11
N ARG A 21 4.69 10.39 -3.04
CA ARG A 21 5.24 9.03 -2.86
C ARG A 21 4.83 8.12 -4.01
N ASP A 22 3.54 8.06 -4.34
CA ASP A 22 3.01 7.03 -5.24
C ASP A 22 2.99 7.43 -6.71
N TRP A 23 2.88 8.72 -7.06
CA TRP A 23 2.57 9.13 -8.43
C TRP A 23 3.40 10.32 -8.92
N SER A 24 4.46 10.72 -8.21
CA SER A 24 5.38 11.74 -8.70
C SER A 24 6.78 11.19 -8.92
N VAL A 25 7.55 11.79 -9.82
CA VAL A 25 8.98 11.50 -9.98
C VAL A 25 9.75 11.80 -8.69
N ASP A 26 9.28 12.79 -7.92
CA ASP A 26 9.86 13.16 -6.61
C ASP A 26 9.85 11.99 -5.61
N GLY A 27 8.84 11.10 -5.68
CA GLY A 27 8.75 9.92 -4.82
C GLY A 27 9.54 8.72 -5.32
N LYS A 28 10.20 8.80 -6.48
CA LYS A 28 10.84 7.63 -7.11
C LYS A 28 11.86 6.95 -6.21
N ILE A 29 12.73 7.71 -5.56
CA ILE A 29 13.77 7.15 -4.67
C ILE A 29 13.14 6.35 -3.52
N GLU A 30 12.04 6.87 -2.95
CA GLU A 30 11.30 6.21 -1.88
C GLU A 30 10.61 4.93 -2.39
N ARG A 31 9.98 4.98 -3.57
CA ARG A 31 9.40 3.79 -4.21
C ARG A 31 10.46 2.75 -4.55
N ASP A 32 11.61 3.15 -5.05
CA ASP A 32 12.69 2.22 -5.38
C ASP A 32 13.21 1.52 -4.10
N ALA A 33 13.23 2.23 -2.96
CA ALA A 33 13.63 1.65 -1.67
C ALA A 33 12.56 0.73 -1.06
N CYS A 34 11.27 1.00 -1.28
CA CYS A 34 10.17 0.24 -0.65
C CYS A 34 9.54 -0.81 -1.58
N TYR A 35 9.21 -0.44 -2.82
CA TYR A 35 8.43 -1.26 -3.75
C TYR A 35 9.32 -2.20 -4.56
N SER A 36 10.52 -1.77 -4.98
CA SER A 36 11.40 -2.64 -5.77
C SER A 36 11.86 -3.90 -5.04
N PRO A 37 12.14 -3.92 -3.72
CA PRO A 37 12.40 -5.17 -3.00
C PRO A 37 11.21 -6.14 -3.05
N ILE A 38 10.00 -5.65 -2.79
CA ILE A 38 8.77 -6.46 -2.82
C ILE A 38 8.53 -7.05 -4.22
N ILE A 39 8.60 -6.21 -5.26
CA ILE A 39 8.34 -6.64 -6.65
C ILE A 39 9.39 -7.66 -7.09
N ARG A 40 10.67 -7.47 -6.75
CA ARG A 40 11.72 -8.44 -7.07
C ARG A 40 11.46 -9.79 -6.41
N GLU A 41 11.09 -9.80 -5.15
CA GLU A 41 10.77 -11.04 -4.43
C GLU A 41 9.57 -11.77 -5.07
N ILE A 42 8.53 -11.05 -5.51
CA ILE A 42 7.43 -11.63 -6.28
C ILE A 42 7.93 -12.24 -7.60
N GLU A 43 8.80 -11.54 -8.33
CA GLU A 43 9.36 -12.05 -9.60
C GLU A 43 10.25 -13.27 -9.41
N ASP A 44 11.00 -13.35 -8.31
CA ASP A 44 11.90 -14.45 -7.97
C ASP A 44 11.12 -15.69 -7.48
N LEU A 45 10.07 -15.50 -6.69
CA LEU A 45 9.20 -16.58 -6.20
C LEU A 45 8.25 -17.13 -7.29
N PHE A 46 7.86 -16.27 -8.24
CA PHE A 46 6.97 -16.64 -9.35
C PHE A 46 7.64 -16.34 -10.72
N PRO A 47 8.70 -17.08 -11.08
CA PRO A 47 9.43 -16.88 -12.32
C PRO A 47 8.61 -17.35 -13.53
N VAL A 48 8.93 -16.80 -14.70
CA VAL A 48 8.30 -17.18 -15.98
C VAL A 48 8.87 -18.51 -16.48
N ASN A 49 8.71 -19.58 -15.71
CA ASN A 49 9.19 -20.93 -16.03
C ASN A 49 8.00 -21.90 -16.15
N GLY A 50 7.10 -21.62 -17.08
CA GLY A 50 5.97 -22.51 -17.42
C GLY A 50 4.63 -22.17 -16.74
N ILE A 51 4.61 -21.27 -15.76
CA ILE A 51 3.39 -20.68 -15.20
C ILE A 51 3.25 -19.25 -15.74
N SER A 52 2.07 -18.92 -16.27
CA SER A 52 1.79 -17.55 -16.71
C SER A 52 1.64 -16.64 -15.50
N ARG A 53 2.29 -15.47 -15.49
CA ARG A 53 2.09 -14.47 -14.41
C ARG A 53 0.62 -14.10 -14.24
N SER A 54 -0.15 -14.16 -15.34
CA SER A 54 -1.60 -13.91 -15.34
C SER A 54 -2.44 -14.96 -14.61
N SER A 55 -1.85 -16.04 -14.09
CA SER A 55 -2.52 -17.00 -13.20
C SER A 55 -2.15 -16.85 -11.72
N ILE A 56 -1.25 -15.92 -11.38
CA ILE A 56 -0.77 -15.68 -10.01
C ILE A 56 -1.49 -14.47 -9.43
N SER A 57 -2.23 -14.68 -8.35
CA SER A 57 -2.97 -13.64 -7.63
C SER A 57 -2.17 -13.04 -6.49
N VAL A 58 -1.96 -11.73 -6.54
CA VAL A 58 -1.25 -10.93 -5.54
C VAL A 58 -2.18 -9.92 -4.91
N LEU A 59 -2.40 -10.03 -3.61
CA LEU A 59 -3.15 -9.06 -2.80
C LEU A 59 -2.19 -8.05 -2.17
N VAL A 60 -2.56 -6.77 -2.21
CA VAL A 60 -1.85 -5.66 -1.56
C VAL A 60 -2.77 -4.98 -0.55
N PRO A 61 -2.80 -5.41 0.72
CA PRO A 61 -3.54 -4.74 1.78
C PRO A 61 -2.93 -3.36 2.09
N GLY A 62 -3.78 -2.38 2.43
CA GLY A 62 -3.34 -1.00 2.68
C GLY A 62 -2.68 -0.36 1.47
N ALA A 63 -3.28 -0.52 0.29
CA ALA A 63 -2.69 -0.14 -0.98
C ALA A 63 -2.51 1.38 -1.17
N GLY A 64 -3.08 2.23 -0.31
CA GLY A 64 -2.91 3.68 -0.38
C GLY A 64 -3.43 4.24 -1.71
N LEU A 65 -2.54 4.85 -2.50
CA LEU A 65 -2.92 5.36 -3.83
C LEU A 65 -2.76 4.32 -4.95
N GLY A 66 -2.45 3.06 -4.60
CA GLY A 66 -2.48 1.92 -5.50
C GLY A 66 -1.22 1.73 -6.34
N ARG A 67 -0.14 2.49 -6.13
CA ARG A 67 1.05 2.41 -6.99
C ARG A 67 1.72 1.04 -6.97
N LEU A 68 1.89 0.42 -5.79
CA LEU A 68 2.50 -0.90 -5.68
C LEU A 68 1.68 -1.97 -6.42
N ALA A 69 0.37 -2.00 -6.20
CA ALA A 69 -0.54 -2.92 -6.87
C ALA A 69 -0.56 -2.69 -8.40
N PHE A 70 -0.55 -1.44 -8.85
CA PHE A 70 -0.40 -1.08 -10.26
C PHE A 70 0.91 -1.61 -10.87
N GLU A 71 2.04 -1.45 -10.17
CA GLU A 71 3.34 -1.94 -10.64
C GLU A 71 3.38 -3.47 -10.72
N ILE A 72 2.75 -4.17 -9.78
CA ILE A 72 2.61 -5.64 -9.79
C ILE A 72 1.74 -6.07 -10.99
N ALA A 73 0.60 -5.41 -11.24
CA ALA A 73 -0.21 -5.67 -12.42
C ALA A 73 0.56 -5.42 -13.72
N ARG A 74 1.37 -4.34 -13.78
CA ARG A 74 2.21 -4.01 -14.93
C ARG A 74 3.26 -5.08 -15.25
N LYS A 75 3.64 -5.90 -14.26
CA LYS A 75 4.51 -7.07 -14.46
C LYS A 75 3.77 -8.30 -14.99
N GLY A 76 2.44 -8.23 -15.16
CA GLY A 76 1.59 -9.28 -15.72
C GLY A 76 0.88 -10.15 -14.68
N TYR A 77 0.99 -9.83 -13.38
CA TYR A 77 0.31 -10.55 -12.31
C TYR A 77 -1.16 -10.12 -12.19
N ILE A 78 -2.02 -10.99 -11.64
CA ILE A 78 -3.34 -10.55 -11.16
C ILE A 78 -3.11 -9.78 -9.86
N SER A 79 -3.28 -8.47 -9.88
CA SER A 79 -3.08 -7.64 -8.68
C SER A 79 -4.38 -7.01 -8.20
N GLN A 80 -4.62 -7.13 -6.90
CA GLN A 80 -5.69 -6.43 -6.21
C GLN A 80 -5.12 -5.62 -5.06
N GLY A 81 -5.37 -4.31 -5.06
CA GLY A 81 -5.17 -3.49 -3.87
C GLY A 81 -6.42 -3.48 -2.99
N ASN A 82 -6.23 -3.37 -1.68
CA ASN A 82 -7.30 -3.13 -0.71
C ASN A 82 -7.02 -1.87 0.09
N GLU A 83 -8.03 -1.06 0.31
CA GLU A 83 -7.92 0.17 1.10
C GLU A 83 -9.21 0.45 1.86
N PHE A 84 -9.08 0.92 3.11
CA PHE A 84 -10.20 1.24 3.98
C PHE A 84 -10.48 2.76 4.01
N SER A 85 -9.44 3.59 3.97
CA SER A 85 -9.55 5.03 4.09
C SER A 85 -10.23 5.65 2.87
N LEU A 86 -11.37 6.32 3.10
CA LEU A 86 -12.06 7.08 2.06
C LEU A 86 -11.18 8.16 1.42
N PHE A 87 -10.24 8.75 2.16
CA PHE A 87 -9.30 9.72 1.60
C PHE A 87 -8.40 9.09 0.53
N MET A 88 -7.87 7.90 0.81
CA MET A 88 -7.02 7.15 -0.12
C MET A 88 -7.85 6.57 -1.27
N LEU A 89 -9.05 6.07 -1.02
CA LEU A 89 -9.96 5.54 -2.05
C LEU A 89 -10.37 6.62 -3.07
N ILE A 90 -10.73 7.82 -2.60
CA ILE A 90 -11.07 8.93 -3.49
C ILE A 90 -9.86 9.36 -4.31
N ALA A 91 -8.69 9.49 -3.67
CA ALA A 91 -7.46 9.91 -4.33
C ALA A 91 -6.93 8.86 -5.32
N SER A 92 -6.96 7.56 -4.97
CA SER A 92 -6.57 6.45 -5.85
C SER A 92 -7.50 6.36 -7.05
N ASN A 93 -8.82 6.42 -6.84
CA ASN A 93 -9.78 6.44 -7.94
C ASN A 93 -9.56 7.64 -8.88
N PHE A 94 -9.24 8.81 -8.34
CA PHE A 94 -8.91 9.98 -9.16
C PHE A 94 -7.68 9.74 -10.02
N VAL A 95 -6.54 9.34 -9.43
CA VAL A 95 -5.30 9.17 -10.21
C VAL A 95 -5.40 8.01 -11.19
N LEU A 96 -5.94 6.86 -10.78
CA LEU A 96 -6.03 5.66 -11.62
C LEU A 96 -7.01 5.81 -12.79
N ASN A 97 -8.13 6.51 -12.60
CA ASN A 97 -9.22 6.52 -13.57
C ASN A 97 -9.45 7.87 -14.26
N ARG A 98 -8.85 8.97 -13.78
CA ARG A 98 -9.11 10.33 -14.27
C ARG A 98 -7.86 11.09 -14.72
N SER A 99 -6.70 10.43 -14.81
CA SER A 99 -5.47 11.03 -15.32
C SER A 99 -5.39 10.90 -16.85
N PRO A 100 -5.55 11.97 -17.63
CA PRO A 100 -5.53 11.90 -19.10
C PRO A 100 -4.13 11.65 -19.70
N SER A 101 -3.07 12.02 -18.98
CA SER A 101 -1.68 11.89 -19.42
C SER A 101 -0.71 12.02 -18.24
N GLU A 102 0.56 11.80 -18.49
CA GLU A 102 1.63 12.04 -17.51
C GLU A 102 1.76 13.53 -17.15
N GLU A 103 2.12 13.81 -15.90
CA GLU A 103 2.37 15.15 -15.36
C GLU A 103 1.24 16.17 -15.56
N CYS A 104 -0.01 15.71 -15.76
CA CYS A 104 -1.14 16.57 -16.11
C CYS A 104 -1.72 17.37 -14.93
N PHE A 105 -1.36 17.02 -13.69
CA PHE A 105 -1.78 17.73 -12.49
C PHE A 105 -0.60 18.31 -11.72
N THR A 106 -0.85 19.34 -10.91
CA THR A 106 0.14 19.92 -9.99
C THR A 106 -0.50 20.14 -8.62
N ILE A 107 0.17 19.66 -7.57
CA ILE A 107 -0.20 19.89 -6.16
C ILE A 107 0.94 20.61 -5.41
N PHE A 108 0.60 21.15 -4.24
CA PHE A 108 1.55 21.86 -3.38
C PHE A 108 1.55 21.23 -1.98
N PRO A 109 2.12 20.03 -1.83
CA PRO A 109 2.00 19.20 -0.62
C PRO A 109 2.71 19.80 0.61
N TRP A 110 3.59 20.77 0.41
CA TRP A 110 4.44 21.35 1.44
C TRP A 110 3.92 22.68 2.01
N LEU A 111 2.84 23.26 1.44
CA LEU A 111 2.32 24.59 1.81
C LEU A 111 2.10 24.76 3.31
N ASN A 112 1.64 23.72 3.99
CA ASN A 112 1.29 23.76 5.40
C ASN A 112 2.47 23.47 6.34
N ASN A 113 3.68 23.26 5.81
CA ASN A 113 4.88 23.02 6.61
C ASN A 113 5.70 24.30 6.78
N PHE A 114 5.72 24.83 7.99
CA PHE A 114 6.45 26.06 8.35
C PHE A 114 7.79 25.80 9.05
N ASN A 115 8.11 24.52 9.30
CA ASN A 115 9.30 24.11 10.04
C ASN A 115 10.33 23.48 9.10
N ASN A 116 11.61 23.53 9.49
CA ASN A 116 12.73 22.92 8.77
C ASN A 116 12.84 23.37 7.29
N LEU A 117 12.37 24.58 6.97
CA LEU A 117 12.49 25.17 5.65
C LEU A 117 13.89 25.76 5.46
N LYS A 118 14.60 25.35 4.40
CA LYS A 118 15.85 26.01 4.00
C LYS A 118 15.55 27.36 3.35
N CYS A 119 14.49 27.44 2.55
CA CYS A 119 13.99 28.71 2.01
C CYS A 119 12.49 28.63 1.63
N LEU A 120 11.85 29.79 1.49
CA LEU A 120 10.40 29.89 1.26
C LEU A 120 9.94 29.22 -0.05
N LYS A 121 10.79 29.23 -1.09
CA LYS A 121 10.50 28.55 -2.36
C LYS A 121 10.30 27.04 -2.19
N ASP A 122 10.87 26.42 -1.15
CA ASP A 122 10.71 24.99 -0.88
C ASP A 122 9.28 24.69 -0.40
N GLN A 123 8.67 25.60 0.36
CA GLN A 123 7.31 25.47 0.89
C GLN A 123 6.24 25.58 -0.22
N ILE A 124 6.45 26.47 -1.19
CA ILE A 124 5.51 26.73 -2.29
C ILE A 124 5.84 25.94 -3.57
N ARG A 125 6.75 24.95 -3.48
CA ARG A 125 7.16 24.16 -4.64
C ARG A 125 6.02 23.25 -5.09
N GLY A 126 5.65 23.36 -6.37
CA GLY A 126 4.69 22.48 -7.02
C GLY A 126 5.31 21.10 -7.31
N VAL A 127 4.49 20.06 -7.20
CA VAL A 127 4.82 18.68 -7.53
C VAL A 127 3.82 18.18 -8.57
N LYS A 128 4.31 17.61 -9.67
CA LYS A 128 3.47 17.09 -10.75
C LYS A 128 3.20 15.59 -10.59
N PHE A 129 2.04 15.15 -11.09
CA PHE A 129 1.62 13.74 -11.13
C PHE A 129 0.54 13.53 -12.22
N PRO A 130 0.29 12.29 -12.67
CA PRO A 130 1.09 11.09 -12.39
C PRO A 130 2.39 11.05 -13.22
N ASP A 131 3.46 10.44 -12.70
CA ASP A 131 4.77 10.29 -13.39
C ASP A 131 4.78 9.18 -14.45
N VAL A 132 3.74 8.35 -14.46
CA VAL A 132 3.47 7.31 -15.47
C VAL A 132 1.98 7.36 -15.78
N ASN A 133 1.58 7.10 -17.03
CA ASN A 133 0.15 7.04 -17.37
C ASN A 133 -0.50 5.78 -16.73
N PRO A 134 -1.46 5.90 -15.79
CA PRO A 134 -2.10 4.74 -15.18
C PRO A 134 -2.94 3.89 -16.15
N SER A 135 -3.34 4.46 -17.29
CA SER A 135 -4.02 3.73 -18.37
C SER A 135 -3.05 3.03 -19.33
N SER A 136 -1.74 3.03 -19.06
CA SER A 136 -0.75 2.35 -19.91
C SER A 136 -0.64 0.84 -19.68
N LEU A 137 -1.48 0.26 -18.80
CA LEU A 137 -1.50 -1.19 -18.61
C LEU A 137 -1.97 -1.88 -19.90
N PRO A 138 -1.37 -3.02 -20.29
CA PRO A 138 -1.90 -3.87 -21.35
C PRO A 138 -3.38 -4.21 -21.14
N GLU A 139 -4.17 -4.32 -22.22
CA GLU A 139 -5.62 -4.57 -22.15
C GLU A 139 -5.99 -5.87 -21.40
N ASP A 140 -5.08 -6.85 -21.39
CA ASP A 140 -5.23 -8.13 -20.71
C ASP A 140 -4.73 -8.11 -19.24
N SER A 141 -4.30 -6.95 -18.74
CA SER A 141 -3.86 -6.80 -17.34
C SER A 141 -5.04 -6.93 -16.37
N SER A 142 -4.83 -7.67 -15.29
CA SER A 142 -5.82 -7.80 -14.23
C SER A 142 -5.41 -6.97 -13.01
N PHE A 143 -5.97 -5.76 -12.93
CA PHE A 143 -5.76 -4.81 -11.83
C PHE A 143 -7.10 -4.36 -11.25
N SER A 144 -7.25 -4.46 -9.92
CA SER A 144 -8.43 -3.93 -9.22
C SER A 144 -8.10 -3.31 -7.85
N MET A 145 -9.01 -2.48 -7.35
CA MET A 145 -8.95 -1.89 -6.00
C MET A 145 -10.27 -2.19 -5.28
N ILE A 146 -10.19 -2.70 -4.04
CA ILE A 146 -11.35 -3.01 -3.20
C ILE A 146 -11.38 -2.11 -1.97
N ALA A 147 -12.56 -1.50 -1.74
CA ALA A 147 -12.82 -0.67 -0.57
C ALA A 147 -13.33 -1.52 0.61
N GLY A 148 -12.73 -1.36 1.79
CA GLY A 148 -13.19 -1.99 3.03
C GLY A 148 -12.04 -2.39 3.95
N ASP A 149 -12.38 -2.75 5.20
CA ASP A 149 -11.42 -3.26 6.16
C ASP A 149 -10.85 -4.61 5.67
N PHE A 150 -9.54 -4.79 5.78
CA PHE A 150 -8.85 -6.00 5.33
C PHE A 150 -9.42 -7.27 5.98
N LEU A 151 -9.71 -7.24 7.28
CA LEU A 151 -10.20 -8.38 8.04
C LEU A 151 -11.64 -8.75 7.65
N ASP A 152 -12.47 -7.75 7.32
CA ASP A 152 -13.86 -7.94 6.92
C ASP A 152 -13.99 -8.41 5.47
N VAL A 153 -13.16 -7.89 4.57
CA VAL A 153 -13.22 -8.18 3.14
C VAL A 153 -12.65 -9.57 2.84
N TYR A 154 -11.53 -9.94 3.44
CA TYR A 154 -10.78 -11.15 3.07
C TYR A 154 -11.03 -12.30 4.04
N THR A 155 -12.21 -12.91 3.93
CA THR A 155 -12.64 -14.01 4.82
C THR A 155 -12.53 -15.41 4.21
N SER A 156 -12.38 -15.51 2.88
CA SER A 156 -12.31 -16.79 2.18
C SER A 156 -10.90 -17.38 2.21
N PRO A 157 -10.72 -18.63 2.68
CA PRO A 157 -9.39 -19.22 2.80
C PRO A 157 -8.80 -19.61 1.45
N ALA A 158 -7.47 -19.72 1.38
CA ALA A 158 -6.73 -20.28 0.24
C ALA A 158 -7.08 -19.69 -1.14
N CYS A 159 -7.19 -18.37 -1.22
CA CYS A 159 -7.54 -17.63 -2.44
C CYS A 159 -6.35 -16.95 -3.12
N TRP A 160 -5.28 -16.64 -2.38
CA TRP A 160 -4.17 -15.81 -2.86
C TRP A 160 -2.87 -16.60 -2.98
N ASP A 161 -2.16 -16.42 -4.10
CA ASP A 161 -0.80 -16.97 -4.25
C ASP A 161 0.21 -16.15 -3.45
N CYS A 162 0.01 -14.83 -3.38
CA CYS A 162 0.87 -13.92 -2.65
C CYS A 162 0.08 -12.81 -1.93
N VAL A 163 0.53 -12.44 -0.75
CA VAL A 163 0.11 -11.22 -0.05
C VAL A 163 1.34 -10.33 0.14
N ALA A 164 1.27 -9.07 -0.29
CA ALA A 164 2.36 -8.11 -0.20
C ALA A 164 1.95 -6.91 0.66
N THR A 165 2.56 -6.78 1.85
CA THR A 165 2.28 -5.70 2.79
C THR A 165 3.43 -4.69 2.80
N CYS A 166 3.13 -3.40 2.59
CA CYS A 166 4.11 -2.32 2.60
C CYS A 166 3.65 -1.20 3.53
N TYR A 167 4.33 -0.99 4.67
CA TYR A 167 3.92 -0.02 5.71
C TYR A 167 2.45 -0.21 6.14
N PHE A 168 2.07 -1.46 6.41
CA PHE A 168 0.67 -1.85 6.67
C PHE A 168 0.47 -2.56 8.01
N ILE A 169 1.34 -3.49 8.39
CA ILE A 169 1.03 -4.38 9.54
C ILE A 169 0.97 -3.66 10.89
N ASP A 170 1.61 -2.49 10.98
CA ASP A 170 1.59 -1.61 12.14
C ASP A 170 0.35 -0.71 12.18
N THR A 171 -0.56 -0.81 11.21
CA THR A 171 -1.88 -0.15 11.24
C THR A 171 -2.94 -0.97 11.97
N ALA A 172 -2.63 -2.17 12.45
CA ALA A 172 -3.58 -3.03 13.14
C ALA A 172 -3.81 -2.59 14.60
N HIS A 173 -5.03 -2.73 15.09
CA HIS A 173 -5.30 -2.77 16.55
C HIS A 173 -4.63 -4.00 17.18
N ASN A 174 -4.70 -5.13 16.48
CA ASN A 174 -4.09 -6.39 16.86
C ASN A 174 -3.38 -7.00 15.65
N VAL A 175 -2.05 -6.86 15.59
CA VAL A 175 -1.24 -7.39 14.49
C VAL A 175 -1.34 -8.91 14.32
N ILE A 176 -1.73 -9.63 15.38
CA ILE A 176 -1.92 -11.08 15.35
C ILE A 176 -3.08 -11.44 14.41
N GLU A 177 -4.18 -10.67 14.43
CA GLU A 177 -5.34 -10.90 13.55
C GLU A 177 -4.98 -10.69 12.07
N TYR A 178 -4.09 -9.73 11.78
CA TYR A 178 -3.55 -9.55 10.45
C TYR A 178 -2.75 -10.78 10.02
N ILE A 179 -1.85 -11.29 10.86
CA ILE A 179 -1.05 -12.49 10.57
C ILE A 179 -1.94 -13.71 10.34
N GLU A 180 -2.92 -13.95 11.21
CA GLU A 180 -3.86 -15.07 11.10
C GLU A 180 -4.70 -14.99 9.82
N THR A 181 -5.17 -13.78 9.47
CA THR A 181 -5.92 -13.56 8.23
C THR A 181 -5.05 -13.79 7.01
N ILE A 182 -3.83 -13.25 6.97
CA ILE A 182 -2.88 -13.48 5.87
C ILE A 182 -2.62 -14.98 5.71
N PHE A 183 -2.36 -15.71 6.80
CA PHE A 183 -2.16 -17.16 6.75
C PHE A 183 -3.37 -17.89 6.19
N LYS A 184 -4.57 -17.55 6.68
CA LYS A 184 -5.84 -18.16 6.26
C LYS A 184 -6.12 -17.97 4.76
N ILE A 185 -5.90 -16.77 4.24
CA ILE A 185 -6.30 -16.43 2.86
C ILE A 185 -5.26 -16.86 1.82
N LEU A 186 -4.02 -17.13 2.22
CA LEU A 186 -3.00 -17.68 1.35
C LEU A 186 -3.31 -19.13 0.98
N LYS A 187 -3.08 -19.48 -0.28
CA LYS A 187 -3.10 -20.87 -0.74
C LYS A 187 -1.99 -21.65 -0.02
N PRO A 188 -2.12 -22.98 0.15
CA PRO A 188 -1.00 -23.81 0.57
C PRO A 188 0.22 -23.59 -0.35
N GLY A 189 1.36 -23.22 0.23
CA GLY A 189 2.57 -22.86 -0.52
C GLY A 189 2.61 -21.43 -1.07
N GLY A 190 1.61 -20.59 -0.76
CA GLY A 190 1.63 -19.17 -1.06
C GLY A 190 2.58 -18.39 -0.14
N TYR A 191 2.90 -17.16 -0.54
CA TYR A 191 3.93 -16.35 0.11
C TYR A 191 3.37 -15.05 0.70
N TRP A 192 3.93 -14.64 1.83
CA TRP A 192 3.72 -13.33 2.40
C TRP A 192 5.02 -12.54 2.38
N ILE A 193 5.01 -11.39 1.72
CA ILE A 193 6.15 -10.48 1.63
C ILE A 193 5.80 -9.20 2.40
N ASN A 194 6.62 -8.85 3.39
CA ASN A 194 6.40 -7.67 4.24
C ASN A 194 7.60 -6.72 4.22
N LEU A 195 7.34 -5.42 4.06
CA LEU A 195 8.33 -4.36 4.24
C LEU A 195 7.70 -3.16 4.93
N GLY A 196 8.19 -2.79 6.10
CA GLY A 196 7.73 -1.63 6.84
C GLY A 196 8.33 -1.54 8.24
N PRO A 197 8.12 -0.41 8.93
CA PRO A 197 8.46 -0.27 10.34
C PRO A 197 7.42 -0.97 11.23
N LEU A 198 7.55 -0.77 12.55
CA LEU A 198 6.57 -1.12 13.57
C LEU A 198 6.14 0.13 14.33
N LEU A 199 5.59 1.11 13.61
CA LEU A 199 5.04 2.34 14.20
C LEU A 199 3.55 2.15 14.44
N TYR A 200 3.20 1.51 15.56
CA TYR A 200 1.83 1.11 15.87
C TYR A 200 0.87 2.30 15.90
N HIS A 201 -0.11 2.28 14.98
CA HIS A 201 -0.97 3.43 14.72
C HIS A 201 -1.75 3.89 15.94
N PHE A 202 -2.14 2.94 16.80
CA PHE A 202 -3.03 3.16 17.93
C PHE A 202 -2.33 3.30 19.29
N GLU A 203 -0.99 3.23 19.36
CA GLU A 203 -0.20 3.28 20.61
C GLU A 203 -0.60 4.46 21.52
N ASN A 204 -0.87 5.62 20.92
CA ASN A 204 -1.16 6.86 21.65
C ASN A 204 -2.61 7.34 21.45
N PHE A 205 -3.52 6.47 21.01
CA PHE A 205 -4.93 6.82 20.85
C PHE A 205 -5.72 6.41 22.12
N PRO A 206 -6.26 7.38 22.89
CA PRO A 206 -7.07 7.08 24.06
C PRO A 206 -8.25 6.19 23.68
N ASP A 207 -8.52 5.17 24.50
CA ASP A 207 -9.64 4.23 24.36
C ASP A 207 -9.59 3.31 23.11
N GLU A 208 -8.51 3.32 22.33
CA GLU A 208 -8.29 2.38 21.23
C GLU A 208 -7.36 1.23 21.66
N PRO A 209 -7.71 -0.05 21.42
CA PRO A 209 -6.81 -1.16 21.71
C PRO A 209 -5.62 -1.16 20.74
N SER A 210 -4.42 -1.46 21.27
CA SER A 210 -3.17 -1.54 20.51
C SER A 210 -2.30 -2.67 21.07
N ILE A 211 -2.03 -3.70 20.26
CA ILE A 211 -1.09 -4.77 20.60
C ILE A 211 0.25 -4.50 19.90
N GLU A 212 1.18 -3.94 20.66
CA GLU A 212 2.52 -3.56 20.21
C GLU A 212 3.53 -4.68 20.46
N LEU A 213 3.98 -5.33 19.40
CA LEU A 213 5.00 -6.38 19.48
C LEU A 213 6.34 -5.84 19.00
N SER A 214 7.42 -6.20 19.69
CA SER A 214 8.76 -6.07 19.12
C SER A 214 8.94 -7.04 17.96
N TYR A 215 9.86 -6.73 17.03
CA TYR A 215 10.06 -7.55 15.84
C TYR A 215 10.42 -9.01 16.13
N ASP A 216 11.20 -9.27 17.18
CA ASP A 216 11.58 -10.63 17.59
C ASP A 216 10.38 -11.43 18.12
N VAL A 217 9.45 -10.78 18.82
CA VAL A 217 8.20 -11.40 19.29
C VAL A 217 7.25 -11.60 18.10
N LEU A 218 7.14 -10.60 17.22
CA LEU A 218 6.35 -10.68 15.99
C LEU A 218 6.80 -11.88 15.14
N LYS A 219 8.12 -12.07 14.95
CA LYS A 219 8.67 -13.21 14.22
C LYS A 219 8.23 -14.55 14.84
N GLN A 220 8.27 -14.67 16.16
CA GLN A 220 7.80 -15.88 16.85
C GLN A 220 6.30 -16.13 16.64
N VAL A 221 5.49 -15.07 16.61
CA VAL A 221 4.05 -15.20 16.32
C VAL A 221 3.86 -15.69 14.88
N ILE A 222 4.53 -15.08 13.90
CA ILE A 222 4.48 -15.48 12.48
C ILE A 222 4.81 -16.98 12.32
N GLU A 223 5.90 -17.44 12.93
CA GLU A 223 6.30 -18.86 12.87
C GLU A 223 5.27 -19.77 13.56
N LYS A 224 4.72 -19.37 14.71
CA LYS A 224 3.69 -20.13 15.43
C LYS A 224 2.34 -20.17 14.71
N SER A 225 2.02 -19.17 13.89
CA SER A 225 0.84 -19.17 13.02
C SER A 225 0.95 -20.15 11.85
N GLY A 226 2.14 -20.72 11.61
CA GLY A 226 2.38 -21.74 10.59
C GLY A 226 3.23 -21.29 9.40
N PHE A 227 3.75 -20.06 9.41
CA PHE A 227 4.66 -19.60 8.36
C PHE A 227 6.06 -20.18 8.53
N HIS A 228 6.75 -20.35 7.40
CA HIS A 228 8.18 -20.64 7.34
C HIS A 228 8.90 -19.40 6.84
N MET A 229 9.84 -18.89 7.63
CA MET A 229 10.69 -17.77 7.25
C MET A 229 11.71 -18.22 6.19
N LEU A 230 11.84 -17.45 5.11
CA LEU A 230 12.79 -17.67 4.01
C LEU A 230 14.00 -16.73 4.13
#